data_AF-A0A7S3BF88-F1
#
_entry.id   AF-A0A7S3BF88-F1
#
_cell.length_a   1.000
_cell.length_b   1.000
_cell.length_c   1.000
_cell.angle_alpha   90.00
_cell.angle_beta   90.00
_cell.angle_gamma   90.00
#
_symmetry.space_group_name_H-M   'P 1'
#
loop_
_entity.id
_entity.type
_entity.pdbx_description
1 polymer ?
#
loop_
_entity_poly.entity_id
_entity_poly.type
_entity_poly.pdbx_seq_one_letter_code
_entity_poly.pdbx_strand_id
1 'polypeptide(L)'
;MSLSRCSRCERLFSVCDDGTCRYHPGQFRQWWSCCKQPIRGSVGCRVSSHVEDVRATAMLDALAFHSSPASRQVDTIAPNPPLDPQPVVIFEQPGGALHVGEQQQVAIEKPSLSVNLAAPEVPPPPSVAEGTGDAGPPAEDPPLSSDGAVGGTGVKTVTVPYVVGMHDTFAAICMRHQMTEDEMMRLNSLRRRHVRSGDIVLVYAERSDEESRDELQRQLVRQFRRECRCTAGEALYYLEGTGYDMDAAMQGRRCDIEWEREVEKARETRRQQALAEKEETEAKTAAPHFLRCFAQCLPTGTA
;
A
#
# COMPACT_ATOMS: atom_id res chain seq x y z
N MET A 1 6.09 -2.29 6.27
CA MET A 1 5.11 -3.15 6.96
C MET A 1 5.57 -3.30 8.40
N SER A 2 4.78 -2.87 9.39
CA SER A 2 5.14 -3.04 10.80
C SER A 2 4.93 -4.50 11.21
N LEU A 3 6.03 -5.19 11.48
CA LEU A 3 5.99 -6.50 12.11
C LEU A 3 5.72 -6.32 13.61
N SER A 4 4.75 -7.03 14.15
CA SER A 4 4.46 -7.04 15.59
C SER A 4 4.55 -8.44 16.14
N ARG A 5 5.00 -8.57 17.38
CA ARG A 5 5.11 -9.84 18.09
C ARG A 5 3.81 -10.12 18.83
N CYS A 6 3.21 -11.28 18.60
CA CYS A 6 2.03 -11.68 19.36
C CYS A 6 2.43 -11.92 20.82
N SER A 7 1.79 -11.22 21.75
CA SER A 7 2.08 -11.34 23.20
C SER A 7 1.74 -12.71 23.80
N ARG A 8 1.08 -13.61 23.05
CA ARG A 8 0.66 -14.93 23.54
C ARG A 8 1.44 -16.11 22.99
N CYS A 9 1.77 -16.12 21.69
CA CYS A 9 2.56 -17.21 21.08
C CYS A 9 3.96 -16.76 20.68
N GLU A 10 4.30 -15.50 20.91
CA GLU A 10 5.59 -14.88 20.58
C GLU A 10 6.01 -14.90 19.10
N ARG A 11 5.17 -15.41 18.20
CA ARG A 11 5.39 -15.35 16.74
C ARG A 11 5.16 -13.95 16.21
N LEU A 12 5.95 -13.57 15.20
CA LEU A 12 5.76 -12.32 14.47
C LEU A 12 4.63 -12.43 13.44
N PHE A 13 3.89 -11.35 13.28
CA PHE A 13 2.90 -11.20 12.23
C PHE A 13 2.99 -9.79 11.63
N SER A 14 2.60 -9.67 10.36
CA SER A 14 2.39 -8.38 9.71
C SER A 14 1.08 -7.76 10.22
N VAL A 15 1.15 -6.57 10.81
CA VAL A 15 -0.06 -5.84 11.21
C VAL A 15 -0.76 -5.34 9.95
N CYS A 16 -1.87 -5.98 9.57
CA CYS A 16 -2.85 -5.35 8.67
C CYS A 16 -3.62 -4.25 9.43
N ASP A 17 -4.29 -3.36 8.68
CA ASP A 17 -4.91 -2.09 9.12
C ASP A 17 -5.79 -2.14 10.40
N ASP A 18 -6.19 -3.32 10.89
CA ASP A 18 -7.13 -3.50 12.01
C ASP A 18 -6.48 -3.84 13.38
N GLY A 19 -5.14 -3.91 13.48
CA GLY A 19 -4.42 -3.93 14.76
C GLY A 19 -4.68 -5.12 15.72
N THR A 20 -5.31 -6.21 15.28
CA THR A 20 -5.62 -7.36 16.15
C THR A 20 -5.05 -8.69 15.62
N CYS A 21 -4.32 -9.41 16.47
CA CYS A 21 -3.82 -10.76 16.19
C CYS A 21 -4.99 -11.77 16.28
N ARG A 22 -5.29 -12.49 15.18
CA ARG A 22 -6.43 -13.42 15.08
C ARG A 22 -6.05 -14.78 14.51
N TYR A 23 -5.24 -15.56 15.23
CA TYR A 23 -4.99 -16.95 14.83
C TYR A 23 -4.97 -17.87 16.04
N HIS A 24 -5.74 -18.99 15.99
CA HIS A 24 -5.31 -20.32 16.46
C HIS A 24 -6.25 -21.45 15.93
N PRO A 25 -5.72 -22.42 15.16
CA PRO A 25 -6.23 -23.79 15.08
C PRO A 25 -5.35 -24.72 15.93
N GLY A 26 -5.93 -25.44 16.89
CA GLY A 26 -5.23 -26.49 17.64
C GLY A 26 -5.36 -26.39 19.16
N GLN A 27 -5.32 -27.53 19.85
CA GLN A 27 -5.75 -27.74 21.24
C GLN A 27 -5.10 -26.79 22.27
N PHE A 28 -5.95 -26.10 23.04
CA PHE A 28 -5.53 -25.29 24.20
C PHE A 28 -5.92 -25.94 25.52
N ARG A 29 -5.06 -25.74 26.52
CA ARG A 29 -5.38 -25.96 27.93
C ARG A 29 -6.50 -25.01 28.37
N GLN A 30 -7.23 -25.44 29.40
CA GLN A 30 -8.65 -25.18 29.79
C GLN A 30 -9.22 -23.74 29.91
N TRP A 31 -8.63 -22.70 29.33
CA TRP A 31 -8.96 -21.33 29.71
C TRP A 31 -8.71 -20.39 28.52
N TRP A 32 -9.78 -20.18 27.74
CA TRP A 32 -10.12 -19.00 26.92
C TRP A 32 -10.24 -19.25 25.40
N SER A 33 -11.35 -18.80 24.81
CA SER A 33 -11.64 -18.83 23.37
C SER A 33 -12.22 -17.50 22.90
N CYS A 34 -11.86 -17.07 21.68
CA CYS A 34 -12.10 -15.70 21.16
C CYS A 34 -13.52 -15.44 20.61
N CYS A 35 -14.48 -16.30 20.93
CA CYS A 35 -15.88 -16.12 20.60
C CYS A 35 -16.63 -16.36 21.90
N LYS A 36 -17.49 -15.43 22.34
CA LYS A 36 -18.17 -15.38 23.66
C LYS A 36 -19.15 -16.57 23.92
N GLN A 37 -18.85 -17.76 23.43
CA GLN A 37 -19.62 -19.00 23.56
C GLN A 37 -19.05 -19.80 24.74
N PRO A 38 -19.86 -20.08 25.80
CA PRO A 38 -19.37 -20.72 27.03
C PRO A 38 -19.27 -22.25 26.96
N ILE A 39 -19.59 -22.88 25.81
CA ILE A 39 -19.79 -24.33 25.72
C ILE A 39 -18.55 -25.02 25.12
N ARG A 40 -17.98 -25.99 25.85
CA ARG A 40 -16.74 -26.72 25.49
C ARG A 40 -16.74 -27.45 24.14
N GLY A 41 -17.93 -27.72 23.56
CA GLY A 41 -18.08 -28.44 22.29
C GLY A 41 -18.27 -27.54 21.06
N SER A 42 -18.22 -26.21 21.20
CA SER A 42 -18.47 -25.31 20.08
C SER A 42 -17.36 -25.39 19.02
N VAL A 43 -17.74 -25.51 17.76
CA VAL A 43 -16.83 -25.55 16.61
C VAL A 43 -16.03 -24.25 16.53
N GLY A 44 -14.70 -24.32 16.42
CA GLY A 44 -13.83 -23.14 16.27
C GLY A 44 -14.21 -22.30 15.05
N CYS A 45 -14.11 -20.97 15.17
CA CYS A 45 -14.52 -20.03 14.13
C CYS A 45 -13.75 -20.29 12.82
N ARG A 46 -14.48 -20.61 11.73
CA ARG A 46 -13.92 -20.96 10.40
C ARG A 46 -13.77 -19.77 9.44
N VAL A 47 -13.93 -18.54 9.92
CA VAL A 47 -14.00 -17.38 9.02
C VAL A 47 -12.61 -16.74 8.90
N SER A 48 -11.98 -17.01 7.74
CA SER A 48 -10.76 -16.46 7.14
C SER A 48 -9.39 -16.97 7.64
N SER A 49 -8.66 -17.64 6.73
CA SER A 49 -7.27 -18.07 6.83
C SER A 49 -6.29 -16.92 6.55
N HIS A 50 -5.24 -16.79 7.35
CA HIS A 50 -4.00 -16.09 6.98
C HIS A 50 -2.86 -17.08 6.83
N VAL A 51 -1.89 -16.70 5.99
CA VAL A 51 -0.68 -17.46 5.66
C VAL A 51 0.46 -16.95 6.57
N GLU A 52 1.10 -17.87 7.28
CA GLU A 52 2.33 -17.59 8.06
C GLU A 52 3.44 -17.12 7.11
N ASP A 53 4.14 -16.03 7.45
CA ASP A 53 5.36 -15.64 6.73
C ASP A 53 6.52 -16.49 7.26
N VAL A 54 6.63 -17.70 6.70
CA VAL A 54 7.63 -18.71 7.05
C VAL A 54 9.06 -18.15 6.99
N ARG A 55 9.30 -17.17 6.10
CA ARG A 55 10.63 -16.60 5.90
C ARG A 55 11.02 -15.69 7.06
N ALA A 56 10.11 -14.82 7.50
CA ALA A 56 10.35 -13.95 8.66
C ALA A 56 10.54 -14.76 9.95
N THR A 57 9.76 -15.82 10.14
CA THR A 57 9.91 -16.73 11.29
C THR A 57 11.25 -17.46 11.26
N ALA A 58 11.64 -18.03 10.12
CA ALA A 58 12.91 -18.73 9.98
C ALA A 58 14.13 -17.83 10.25
N MET A 59 14.08 -16.55 9.82
CA MET A 59 15.18 -15.60 10.08
C MET A 59 15.36 -15.31 11.57
N LEU A 60 14.27 -15.30 12.36
CA LEU A 60 14.35 -15.00 13.79
C LEU A 60 14.72 -16.23 14.62
N ASP A 61 14.27 -17.42 14.21
CA ASP A 61 14.72 -18.67 14.81
C ASP A 61 16.23 -18.84 14.62
N ALA A 62 16.78 -18.44 13.47
CA ALA A 62 18.22 -18.43 13.22
C ALA A 62 18.97 -17.45 14.15
N LEU A 63 18.43 -16.23 14.35
CA LEU A 63 19.03 -15.25 15.27
C LEU A 63 18.94 -15.69 16.74
N ALA A 64 17.86 -16.37 17.13
CA ALA A 64 17.70 -16.91 18.48
C ALA A 64 18.69 -18.05 18.76
N PHE A 65 18.98 -18.89 17.77
CA PHE A 65 19.97 -19.97 17.88
C PHE A 65 21.39 -19.45 18.10
N HIS A 66 21.75 -18.30 17.52
CA HIS A 66 23.08 -17.69 17.72
C HIS A 66 23.21 -16.92 19.04
N SER A 67 22.12 -16.69 19.76
CA SER A 67 22.10 -15.98 21.04
C SER A 67 22.27 -16.91 22.26
N SER A 68 22.33 -18.22 22.07
CA SER A 68 22.42 -19.19 23.17
C SER A 68 23.88 -19.45 23.57
N PRO A 69 24.34 -19.09 24.78
CA PRO A 69 25.76 -19.16 25.18
C PRO A 69 26.29 -20.58 25.47
N ALA A 70 25.52 -21.63 25.16
CA ALA A 70 25.85 -23.01 25.55
C ALA A 70 26.72 -23.80 24.54
N SER A 71 27.02 -23.25 23.35
CA SER A 71 27.81 -23.95 22.34
C SER A 71 29.10 -23.19 21.99
N ARG A 72 30.01 -23.05 22.97
CA ARG A 72 31.44 -22.90 22.69
C ARG A 72 32.07 -24.29 22.70
N GLN A 73 31.93 -25.03 21.59
CA GLN A 73 32.86 -26.10 21.29
C GLN A 73 34.01 -25.54 20.46
N VAL A 74 35.20 -25.99 20.82
CA VAL A 74 36.51 -25.55 20.36
C VAL A 74 36.69 -25.97 18.90
N ASP A 75 36.88 -24.98 18.01
CA ASP A 75 37.20 -25.21 16.60
C ASP A 75 38.55 -25.90 16.46
N THR A 76 38.52 -27.18 16.12
CA THR A 76 39.65 -27.89 15.52
C THR A 76 39.58 -27.65 14.02
N ILE A 77 40.64 -27.04 13.48
CA ILE A 77 40.84 -26.72 12.07
C ILE A 77 40.64 -27.98 11.21
N ALA A 78 39.56 -28.02 10.43
CA ALA A 78 39.32 -29.02 9.39
C ALA A 78 39.49 -28.39 8.00
N PRO A 79 40.02 -29.14 7.01
CA PRO A 79 40.38 -28.62 5.70
C PRO A 79 39.15 -28.34 4.82
N ASN A 80 39.31 -27.38 3.91
CA ASN A 80 38.30 -26.88 2.98
C ASN A 80 37.45 -27.98 2.31
N PRO A 81 36.11 -27.84 2.29
CA PRO A 81 35.26 -28.72 1.52
C PRO A 81 35.46 -28.50 0.00
N PRO A 82 35.30 -29.55 -0.82
CA PRO A 82 35.43 -29.46 -2.27
C PRO A 82 34.26 -28.65 -2.86
N LEU A 83 34.59 -27.84 -3.86
CA LEU A 83 33.64 -27.03 -4.63
C LEU A 83 32.63 -27.93 -5.35
N ASP A 84 31.35 -27.71 -5.10
CA ASP A 84 30.25 -28.40 -5.78
C ASP A 84 30.25 -28.10 -7.29
N PRO A 85 29.99 -29.11 -8.15
CA PRO A 85 29.86 -28.91 -9.59
C PRO A 85 28.56 -28.17 -9.93
N GLN A 86 28.67 -27.10 -10.72
CA GLN A 86 27.55 -26.32 -11.25
C GLN A 86 26.59 -27.21 -12.09
N PRO A 87 25.27 -27.04 -11.95
CA PRO A 87 24.29 -27.81 -12.72
C PRO A 87 24.30 -27.40 -14.19
N VAL A 88 24.64 -28.34 -15.08
CA VAL A 88 24.49 -28.18 -16.53
C VAL A 88 23.04 -28.45 -16.90
N VAL A 89 22.33 -27.44 -17.41
CA VAL A 89 20.95 -27.57 -17.88
C VAL A 89 20.96 -28.05 -19.34
N ILE A 90 20.48 -29.27 -19.58
CA ILE A 90 20.34 -29.87 -20.91
C ILE A 90 18.88 -29.70 -21.35
N PHE A 91 18.64 -29.00 -22.46
CA PHE A 91 17.33 -28.91 -23.09
C PHE A 91 17.26 -29.88 -24.27
N GLU A 92 16.39 -30.89 -24.18
CA GLU A 92 16.06 -31.75 -25.32
C GLU A 92 15.00 -31.06 -26.20
N GLN A 93 15.35 -30.83 -27.46
CA GLN A 93 14.39 -30.45 -28.50
C GLN A 93 13.89 -31.69 -29.27
N PRO A 94 12.73 -31.62 -29.96
CA PRO A 94 12.02 -32.77 -30.55
C PRO A 94 12.69 -33.42 -31.79
N GLY A 95 14.01 -33.29 -31.96
CA GLY A 95 14.76 -33.75 -33.14
C GLY A 95 16.02 -34.57 -32.84
N GLY A 96 16.36 -34.86 -31.59
CA GLY A 96 17.41 -35.83 -31.24
C GLY A 96 18.87 -35.44 -31.53
N ALA A 97 19.18 -34.18 -31.82
CA ALA A 97 20.56 -33.72 -31.98
C ALA A 97 21.06 -33.00 -30.70
N LEU A 98 22.05 -33.59 -30.02
CA LEU A 98 22.74 -32.99 -28.88
C LEU A 98 23.71 -31.89 -29.37
N HIS A 99 23.53 -30.66 -28.91
CA HIS A 99 24.49 -29.57 -29.08
C HIS A 99 24.96 -29.07 -27.71
N VAL A 100 26.26 -29.02 -27.49
CA VAL A 100 26.89 -28.41 -26.30
C VAL A 100 27.14 -26.95 -26.65
N GLY A 101 26.29 -26.05 -26.16
CA GLY A 101 26.39 -24.61 -26.42
C GLY A 101 27.36 -23.93 -25.47
N GLU A 102 28.42 -23.34 -26.03
CA GLU A 102 29.32 -22.42 -25.34
C GLU A 102 28.58 -21.09 -25.09
N GLN A 103 28.62 -20.57 -23.86
CA GLN A 103 27.90 -19.34 -23.46
C GLN A 103 28.45 -18.12 -24.21
N GLN A 104 27.80 -17.75 -25.31
CA GLN A 104 28.06 -16.49 -26.00
C GLN A 104 27.21 -15.38 -25.38
N GLN A 105 27.87 -14.40 -24.75
CA GLN A 105 27.25 -13.18 -24.25
C GLN A 105 26.68 -12.38 -25.44
N VAL A 106 25.35 -12.35 -25.57
CA VAL A 106 24.66 -11.52 -26.55
C VAL A 106 24.25 -10.21 -25.89
N ALA A 107 24.79 -9.12 -26.42
CA ALA A 107 24.42 -7.76 -26.08
C ALA A 107 22.92 -7.52 -26.30
N ILE A 108 22.26 -6.99 -25.27
CA ILE A 108 20.85 -6.62 -25.31
C ILE A 108 20.72 -5.32 -26.11
N GLU A 109 20.48 -5.43 -27.41
CA GLU A 109 19.95 -4.32 -28.20
C GLU A 109 18.47 -4.16 -27.91
N LYS A 110 18.11 -2.94 -27.52
CA LYS A 110 16.79 -2.50 -27.06
C LYS A 110 15.87 -2.33 -28.29
N PRO A 111 14.79 -3.10 -28.47
CA PRO A 111 13.89 -2.90 -29.59
C PRO A 111 13.01 -1.67 -29.35
N SER A 112 13.23 -0.62 -30.15
CA SER A 112 12.36 0.54 -30.26
C SER A 112 11.11 0.18 -31.07
N LEU A 113 10.01 -0.14 -30.38
CA LEU A 113 8.68 -0.23 -30.97
C LEU A 113 7.99 1.13 -30.89
N SER A 114 8.02 1.86 -32.00
CA SER A 114 7.21 3.05 -32.25
C SER A 114 5.77 2.62 -32.56
N VAL A 115 4.93 2.54 -31.54
CA VAL A 115 3.48 2.37 -31.69
C VAL A 115 2.85 3.76 -31.76
N ASN A 116 2.44 4.16 -32.97
CA ASN A 116 1.55 5.30 -33.20
C ASN A 116 0.14 4.92 -32.70
N LEU A 117 -0.13 5.15 -31.42
CA LEU A 117 -1.48 5.15 -30.87
C LEU A 117 -2.04 6.57 -30.98
N ALA A 118 -2.91 6.80 -31.97
CA ALA A 118 -3.71 8.00 -32.07
C ALA A 118 -4.64 8.07 -30.84
N ALA A 119 -4.36 9.02 -29.95
CA ALA A 119 -5.16 9.32 -28.79
C ALA A 119 -6.51 9.93 -29.23
N PRO A 120 -7.66 9.53 -28.63
CA PRO A 120 -8.89 10.28 -28.79
C PRO A 120 -8.74 11.64 -28.11
N GLU A 121 -9.01 12.72 -28.85
CA GLU A 121 -9.02 14.10 -28.35
C GLU A 121 -9.98 14.23 -27.17
N VAL A 122 -9.42 14.46 -25.98
CA VAL A 122 -10.17 14.91 -24.81
C VAL A 122 -10.41 16.41 -24.99
N PRO A 123 -11.67 16.90 -24.92
CA PRO A 123 -11.95 18.33 -25.03
C PRO A 123 -11.35 19.10 -23.83
N PRO A 124 -10.81 20.31 -24.05
CA PRO A 124 -10.21 21.11 -22.99
C PRO A 124 -11.26 21.56 -21.96
N PRO A 125 -10.91 21.65 -20.66
CA PRO A 125 -11.80 22.18 -19.64
C PRO A 125 -12.11 23.67 -19.90
N PRO A 126 -13.30 24.17 -19.49
CA PRO A 126 -13.66 25.57 -19.69
C PRO A 126 -12.78 26.49 -18.82
N SER A 127 -12.10 27.43 -19.48
CA SER A 127 -11.43 28.57 -18.85
C SER A 127 -12.43 29.38 -18.01
N VAL A 128 -12.29 29.31 -16.69
CA VAL A 128 -12.89 30.27 -15.77
C VAL A 128 -12.09 31.56 -15.84
N ALA A 129 -12.74 32.59 -16.40
CA ALA A 129 -12.23 33.93 -16.54
C ALA A 129 -11.99 34.58 -15.18
N GLU A 130 -10.86 35.28 -15.10
CA GLU A 130 -10.40 36.12 -14.00
C GLU A 130 -11.42 37.21 -13.68
N GLY A 131 -11.83 37.25 -12.41
CA GLY A 131 -12.57 38.35 -11.81
C GLY A 131 -11.61 39.32 -11.12
N THR A 132 -11.27 40.38 -11.83
CA THR A 132 -10.54 41.55 -11.32
C THR A 132 -11.45 42.41 -10.45
N GLY A 133 -11.00 42.75 -9.25
CA GLY A 133 -11.52 43.87 -8.46
C GLY A 133 -11.52 43.61 -6.96
N ASP A 134 -10.66 44.29 -6.21
CA ASP A 134 -11.04 45.53 -5.53
C ASP A 134 -9.94 46.00 -4.56
N ALA A 135 -9.88 47.31 -4.38
CA ALA A 135 -8.80 48.09 -3.80
C ALA A 135 -8.68 47.95 -2.27
N GLY A 136 -7.43 47.97 -1.78
CA GLY A 136 -7.14 48.19 -0.36
C GLY A 136 -7.10 49.68 0.01
N PRO A 137 -7.23 50.00 1.31
CA PRO A 137 -6.65 51.20 1.90
C PRO A 137 -5.40 50.87 2.77
N PRO A 138 -4.44 51.81 2.90
CA PRO A 138 -3.22 51.63 3.68
C PRO A 138 -3.44 52.07 5.14
N ALA A 139 -2.97 51.27 6.10
CA ALA A 139 -2.87 51.71 7.49
C ALA A 139 -1.72 51.01 8.23
N GLU A 140 -0.71 51.84 8.50
CA GLU A 140 0.06 52.01 9.75
C GLU A 140 0.92 50.86 10.30
N ASP A 141 2.22 51.14 10.34
CA ASP A 141 3.30 50.36 10.97
C ASP A 141 3.15 50.27 12.50
N PRO A 142 3.27 49.07 13.10
CA PRO A 142 3.60 48.90 14.51
C PRO A 142 5.12 48.71 14.73
N PRO A 143 5.63 49.06 15.93
CA PRO A 143 7.04 49.29 16.18
C PRO A 143 7.88 48.01 16.30
N LEU A 144 9.11 48.15 15.82
CA LEU A 144 10.26 47.29 16.12
C LEU A 144 10.36 47.03 17.63
N SER A 145 10.29 45.75 18.00
CA SER A 145 10.89 45.24 19.24
C SER A 145 11.79 44.07 18.89
N SER A 146 13.08 44.33 19.06
CA SER A 146 14.18 43.40 19.05
C SER A 146 14.07 42.45 20.24
N ASP A 147 14.00 41.16 19.97
CA ASP A 147 14.64 40.14 20.80
C ASP A 147 15.03 38.96 19.90
N GLY A 148 16.28 38.53 20.02
CA GLY A 148 16.94 37.59 19.13
C GLY A 148 16.28 36.22 19.10
N ALA A 149 15.38 36.01 18.15
CA ALA A 149 14.99 34.69 17.70
C ALA A 149 16.12 34.17 16.80
N VAL A 150 17.00 33.35 17.38
CA VAL A 150 17.90 32.46 16.66
C VAL A 150 17.06 31.77 15.58
N GLY A 151 17.31 32.15 14.32
CA GLY A 151 16.74 31.54 13.14
C GLY A 151 17.27 30.12 13.02
N GLY A 152 16.74 29.23 13.86
CA GLY A 152 16.88 27.81 13.67
C GLY A 152 16.12 27.46 12.41
N THR A 153 16.84 27.17 11.33
CA THR A 153 16.38 26.20 10.34
C THR A 153 15.83 25.04 11.14
N GLY A 154 14.50 24.94 11.23
CA GLY A 154 13.81 24.00 12.09
C GLY A 154 14.01 22.61 11.56
N VAL A 155 15.20 22.04 11.79
CA VAL A 155 15.49 20.66 11.50
C VAL A 155 14.47 19.87 12.29
N LYS A 156 13.58 19.17 11.59
CA LYS A 156 12.51 18.39 12.20
C LYS A 156 13.19 17.22 12.90
N THR A 157 13.55 17.41 14.17
CA THR A 157 14.15 16.38 15.00
C THR A 157 13.09 15.33 15.29
N VAL A 158 13.34 14.10 14.85
CA VAL A 158 12.47 12.95 15.12
C VAL A 158 13.17 12.05 16.11
N THR A 159 12.39 11.46 17.03
CA THR A 159 12.90 10.48 17.97
C THR A 159 12.96 9.10 17.32
N VAL A 160 14.15 8.51 17.28
CA VAL A 160 14.41 7.21 16.67
C VAL A 160 15.01 6.27 17.71
N PRO A 161 14.60 4.98 17.77
CA PRO A 161 15.25 4.01 18.63
C PRO A 161 16.67 3.70 18.14
N TYR A 162 17.63 3.83 19.03
CA TYR A 162 19.04 3.53 18.83
C TYR A 162 19.47 2.38 19.74
N VAL A 163 20.15 1.39 19.16
CA VAL A 163 20.68 0.24 19.90
C VAL A 163 22.10 0.56 20.36
N VAL A 164 22.33 0.59 21.67
CA VAL A 164 23.63 0.95 22.27
C VAL A 164 24.68 -0.11 21.96
N GLY A 165 25.76 0.27 21.29
CA GLY A 165 26.88 -0.61 20.98
C GLY A 165 27.74 -0.96 22.19
N MET A 166 28.66 -1.92 22.02
CA MET A 166 29.57 -2.36 23.08
C MET A 166 30.52 -1.25 23.57
N HIS A 167 30.84 -0.30 22.68
CA HIS A 167 31.78 0.80 22.95
C HIS A 167 31.09 2.17 23.01
N ASP A 168 29.76 2.20 22.93
CA ASP A 168 29.03 3.45 23.06
C ASP A 168 28.93 3.82 24.53
N THR A 169 29.23 5.09 24.83
CA THR A 169 29.02 5.69 26.15
C THR A 169 27.87 6.68 26.08
N PHE A 170 27.23 6.94 27.23
CA PHE A 170 26.13 7.90 27.32
C PHE A 170 26.50 9.26 26.69
N ALA A 171 27.66 9.82 27.05
CA ALA A 171 28.15 11.08 26.51
C ALA A 171 28.46 11.01 25.00
N ALA A 172 29.04 9.91 24.52
CA ALA A 172 29.32 9.73 23.09
C ALA A 172 28.06 9.69 22.23
N ILE A 173 26.99 9.04 22.71
CA ILE A 173 25.69 9.03 22.05
C ILE A 173 25.11 10.44 22.01
N CYS A 174 25.11 11.16 23.15
CA CYS A 174 24.61 12.52 23.22
C CYS A 174 25.28 13.45 22.21
N MET A 175 26.62 13.40 22.12
CA MET A 175 27.37 14.20 21.16
C MET A 175 27.05 13.83 19.71
N ARG A 176 26.96 12.53 19.40
CA ARG A 176 26.65 12.05 18.04
C ARG A 176 25.29 12.55 17.55
N HIS A 177 24.32 12.64 18.45
CA HIS A 177 22.95 13.05 18.17
C HIS A 177 22.66 14.52 18.51
N GLN A 178 23.71 15.32 18.76
CA GLN A 178 23.62 16.75 19.08
C GLN A 178 22.60 17.08 20.18
N MET A 179 22.54 16.24 21.21
CA MET A 179 21.59 16.39 22.32
C MET A 179 22.31 16.59 23.63
N THR A 180 21.68 17.35 24.53
CA THR A 180 22.21 17.50 25.89
C THR A 180 21.94 16.25 26.72
N GLU A 181 22.79 16.01 27.70
CA GLU A 181 22.64 14.87 28.62
C GLU A 181 21.30 14.89 29.36
N ASP A 182 20.82 16.08 29.74
CA ASP A 182 19.53 16.26 30.44
C ASP A 182 18.33 16.00 29.52
N GLU A 183 18.43 16.32 28.22
CA GLU A 183 17.42 15.96 27.23
C GLU A 183 17.36 14.46 27.02
N MET A 184 18.52 13.81 26.84
CA MET A 184 18.61 12.35 26.68
C MET A 184 18.00 11.61 27.89
N MET A 185 18.28 12.09 29.10
CA MET A 185 17.69 11.55 30.33
C MET A 185 16.18 11.73 30.39
N ARG A 186 15.68 12.95 30.11
CA ARG A 186 14.23 13.23 30.13
C ARG A 186 13.49 12.41 29.07
N LEU A 187 14.03 12.33 27.85
CA LEU A 187 13.42 11.60 26.74
C LEU A 187 13.28 10.10 27.02
N ASN A 188 14.30 9.51 27.65
CA ASN A 188 14.32 8.08 27.97
C ASN A 188 13.86 7.75 29.39
N SER A 189 13.39 8.74 30.16
CA SER A 189 13.03 8.58 31.57
C SER A 189 14.13 7.92 32.42
N LEU A 190 15.40 8.21 32.10
CA LEU A 190 16.54 7.64 32.80
C LEU A 190 16.79 8.37 34.12
N ARG A 191 17.00 7.60 35.20
CA ARG A 191 17.37 8.16 36.51
C ARG A 191 18.86 8.45 36.66
N ARG A 192 19.70 7.82 35.83
CA ARG A 192 21.17 7.91 35.89
C ARG A 192 21.73 8.09 34.48
N ARG A 193 22.87 8.78 34.37
CA ARG A 193 23.62 9.02 33.12
C ARG A 193 24.43 7.79 32.69
N HIS A 194 23.77 6.63 32.61
CA HIS A 194 24.42 5.36 32.27
C HIS A 194 23.48 4.52 31.41
N VAL A 195 24.02 3.98 30.33
CA VAL A 195 23.36 3.05 29.40
C VAL A 195 24.23 1.81 29.23
N ARG A 196 23.62 0.64 29.08
CA ARG A 196 24.34 -0.63 28.87
C ARG A 196 24.30 -1.00 27.39
N SER A 197 25.30 -1.74 26.96
CA SER A 197 25.33 -2.30 25.61
C SER A 197 24.14 -3.23 25.39
N GLY A 198 23.46 -3.07 24.25
CA GLY A 198 22.21 -3.75 23.93
C GLY A 198 20.95 -3.04 24.42
N ASP A 199 21.05 -1.98 25.23
CA ASP A 199 19.89 -1.15 25.57
C ASP A 199 19.38 -0.43 24.31
N ILE A 200 18.07 -0.22 24.25
CA ILE A 200 17.42 0.57 23.20
C ILE A 200 17.05 1.92 23.81
N VAL A 201 17.64 2.99 23.30
CA VAL A 201 17.40 4.36 23.75
C VAL A 201 16.87 5.21 22.61
N LEU A 202 15.94 6.11 22.90
CA LEU A 202 15.42 7.09 21.96
C LEU A 202 16.42 8.24 21.82
N VAL A 203 16.80 8.54 20.59
CA VAL A 203 17.68 9.65 20.25
C VAL A 203 17.02 10.58 19.24
N TYR A 204 17.42 11.85 19.20
CA TYR A 204 17.07 12.74 18.11
C TYR A 204 17.89 12.36 16.88
N ALA A 205 17.19 12.21 15.76
CA ALA A 205 17.78 12.08 14.46
C ALA A 205 17.15 13.12 13.54
N GLU A 206 17.97 13.67 12.67
CA GLU A 206 17.50 14.45 11.54
C GLU A 206 16.91 13.45 10.54
N ARG A 207 15.61 13.54 10.28
CA ARG A 207 15.07 12.86 9.10
C ARG A 207 15.52 13.64 7.88
N SER A 208 15.92 12.92 6.84
CA SER A 208 16.10 13.59 5.55
C SER A 208 14.76 14.20 5.10
N ASP A 209 14.84 15.27 4.31
CA ASP A 209 13.64 15.88 3.74
C ASP A 209 12.86 14.86 2.90
N GLU A 210 13.56 13.93 2.25
CA GLU A 210 12.95 12.86 1.46
C GLU A 210 12.15 11.88 2.33
N GLU A 211 12.71 11.38 3.43
CA GLU A 211 11.97 10.53 4.37
C GLU A 211 10.77 11.23 4.99
N SER A 212 10.89 12.53 5.22
CA SER A 212 9.79 13.36 5.75
C SER A 212 8.68 13.52 4.71
N ARG A 213 9.03 13.69 3.43
CA ARG A 213 8.09 13.72 2.31
C ARG A 213 7.42 12.37 2.12
N ASP A 214 8.16 11.28 2.15
CA ASP A 214 7.63 9.92 2.05
C ASP A 214 6.61 9.62 3.16
N GLU A 215 6.91 9.99 4.41
CA GLU A 215 5.97 9.79 5.52
C GLU A 215 4.72 10.66 5.35
N LEU A 216 4.87 11.92 4.91
CA LEU A 216 3.74 12.79 4.60
C LEU A 216 2.88 12.19 3.47
N GLN A 217 3.48 11.71 2.39
CA GLN A 217 2.79 11.03 1.29
C GLN A 217 2.02 9.80 1.81
N ARG A 218 2.66 8.96 2.64
CA ARG A 218 2.00 7.81 3.28
C ARG A 218 0.84 8.23 4.20
N GLN A 219 0.93 9.38 4.86
CA GLN A 219 -0.16 9.91 5.68
C GLN A 219 -1.32 10.41 4.82
N LEU A 220 -1.03 11.14 3.74
CA LEU A 220 -2.03 11.61 2.78
C LEU A 220 -2.75 10.44 2.11
N VAL A 221 -2.04 9.42 1.64
CA VAL A 221 -2.65 8.20 1.08
C VAL A 221 -3.58 7.53 2.09
N ARG A 222 -3.14 7.39 3.36
CA ARG A 222 -3.99 6.84 4.43
C ARG A 222 -5.23 7.69 4.68
N GLN A 223 -5.10 9.01 4.67
CA GLN A 223 -6.21 9.93 4.85
C GLN A 223 -7.19 9.86 3.68
N PHE A 224 -6.71 9.95 2.44
CA PHE A 224 -7.52 9.86 1.23
C PHE A 224 -8.30 8.55 1.17
N ARG A 225 -7.66 7.41 1.50
CA ARG A 225 -8.34 6.11 1.59
C ARG A 225 -9.50 6.11 2.57
N ARG A 226 -9.35 6.75 3.74
CA ARG A 226 -10.42 6.83 4.76
C ARG A 226 -11.58 7.69 4.29
N GLU A 227 -11.29 8.83 3.66
CA GLU A 227 -12.31 9.79 3.22
C GLU A 227 -13.06 9.29 1.98
N CYS A 228 -12.34 8.78 0.98
CA CYS A 228 -12.92 8.34 -0.30
C CYS A 228 -13.32 6.86 -0.35
N ARG A 229 -12.96 6.07 0.67
CA ARG A 229 -13.18 4.60 0.75
C ARG A 229 -12.67 3.85 -0.49
N CYS A 230 -11.50 4.22 -0.98
CA CYS A 230 -10.86 3.63 -2.14
C CYS A 230 -9.67 2.73 -1.78
N THR A 231 -9.17 2.00 -2.77
CA THR A 231 -7.95 1.18 -2.63
C THR A 231 -6.69 2.06 -2.56
N ALA A 232 -5.57 1.49 -2.11
CA ALA A 232 -4.30 2.23 -2.05
C ALA A 232 -3.79 2.64 -3.44
N GLY A 233 -4.00 1.80 -4.46
CA GLY A 233 -3.59 2.11 -5.84
C GLY A 233 -4.36 3.30 -6.42
N GLU A 234 -5.67 3.34 -6.22
CA GLU A 234 -6.49 4.50 -6.65
C GLU A 234 -6.08 5.78 -5.92
N ALA A 235 -5.88 5.72 -4.60
CA ALA A 235 -5.45 6.87 -3.83
C ALA A 235 -4.10 7.41 -4.33
N LEU A 236 -3.14 6.54 -4.63
CA LEU A 236 -1.85 6.92 -5.21
C LEU A 236 -2.02 7.56 -6.58
N TYR A 237 -2.86 6.98 -7.46
CA TYR A 237 -3.11 7.52 -8.80
C TYR A 237 -3.58 8.98 -8.77
N TYR A 238 -4.58 9.31 -7.93
CA TYR A 238 -5.09 10.68 -7.83
C TYR A 238 -4.09 11.62 -7.15
N LEU A 239 -3.42 11.18 -6.08
CA LEU A 239 -2.47 12.03 -5.36
C LEU A 239 -1.19 12.29 -6.16
N GLU A 240 -0.64 11.31 -6.87
CA GLU A 240 0.55 11.52 -7.70
C GLU A 240 0.28 12.49 -8.86
N GLY A 241 -0.90 12.38 -9.49
CA GLY A 241 -1.31 13.28 -10.57
C GLY A 241 -1.48 14.74 -10.16
N THR A 242 -1.79 15.01 -8.89
CA THR A 242 -1.99 16.37 -8.35
C THR A 242 -0.82 16.88 -7.53
N GLY A 243 0.33 16.18 -7.53
CA GLY A 243 1.46 16.57 -6.71
C GLY A 243 1.18 16.47 -5.20
N TYR A 244 0.32 15.54 -4.80
CA TYR A 244 -0.15 15.29 -3.43
C TYR A 244 -1.03 16.39 -2.83
N ASP A 245 -1.69 17.19 -3.67
CA ASP A 245 -2.79 18.05 -3.24
C ASP A 245 -4.05 17.22 -2.98
N MET A 246 -4.45 17.13 -1.71
CA MET A 246 -5.58 16.35 -1.22
C MET A 246 -6.91 16.83 -1.79
N ASP A 247 -7.13 18.15 -1.86
CA ASP A 247 -8.40 18.72 -2.29
C ASP A 247 -8.59 18.54 -3.80
N ALA A 248 -7.52 18.81 -4.57
CA ALA A 248 -7.52 18.59 -6.01
C ALA A 248 -7.74 17.10 -6.34
N ALA A 249 -7.10 16.18 -5.60
CA ALA A 249 -7.26 14.75 -5.79
C ALA A 249 -8.70 14.29 -5.47
N MET A 250 -9.30 14.81 -4.40
CA MET A 250 -10.69 14.49 -4.03
C MET A 250 -11.68 15.00 -5.08
N GLN A 251 -11.46 16.20 -5.59
CA GLN A 251 -12.29 16.77 -6.65
C GLN A 251 -12.17 15.97 -7.94
N GLY A 252 -10.96 15.63 -8.36
CA GLY A 252 -10.71 14.79 -9.55
C GLY A 252 -11.48 13.48 -9.47
N ARG A 253 -11.41 12.79 -8.33
CA ARG A 253 -12.17 11.54 -8.12
C ARG A 253 -13.68 11.73 -8.16
N ARG A 254 -14.21 12.84 -7.63
CA ARG A 254 -15.65 13.15 -7.69
C ARG A 254 -16.11 13.32 -9.13
N CYS A 255 -15.35 14.09 -9.92
CA CYS A 255 -15.63 14.28 -11.34
C CYS A 255 -15.64 12.95 -12.10
N ASP A 256 -14.67 12.06 -11.85
CA ASP A 256 -14.62 10.76 -12.52
C ASP A 256 -15.83 9.88 -12.17
N ILE A 257 -16.24 9.84 -10.90
CA ILE A 257 -17.45 9.09 -10.47
C ILE A 257 -18.72 9.65 -11.11
N GLU A 258 -18.83 10.98 -11.20
CA GLU A 258 -19.97 11.63 -11.84
C GLU A 258 -20.02 11.31 -13.33
N TRP A 259 -18.87 11.39 -14.02
CA TRP A 259 -18.75 11.00 -15.42
C TRP A 259 -19.14 9.53 -15.66
N GLU A 260 -18.67 8.59 -14.82
CA GLU A 260 -19.04 7.18 -14.93
C GLU A 260 -20.55 6.97 -14.80
N ARG A 261 -21.21 7.70 -13.88
CA ARG A 261 -22.67 7.65 -13.71
C ARG A 261 -23.41 8.18 -14.92
N GLU A 262 -22.94 9.27 -15.51
CA GLU A 262 -23.54 9.84 -16.72
C GLU A 262 -23.41 8.91 -17.91
N VAL A 263 -22.23 8.30 -18.09
CA VAL A 263 -21.98 7.31 -19.14
C VAL A 263 -22.91 6.11 -19.00
N GLU A 264 -23.08 5.58 -17.79
CA GLU A 264 -23.96 4.44 -17.55
C GLU A 264 -25.44 4.80 -17.79
N LYS A 265 -25.88 5.99 -17.34
CA LYS A 265 -27.21 6.51 -17.62
C LYS A 265 -27.47 6.66 -19.12
N ALA A 266 -26.48 7.15 -19.87
CA ALA A 266 -26.58 7.28 -21.32
C ALA A 266 -26.67 5.91 -22.02
N ARG A 267 -25.89 4.92 -21.55
CA ARG A 267 -25.98 3.53 -22.04
C ARG A 267 -27.35 2.92 -21.78
N GLU A 268 -27.88 3.08 -20.58
CA GLU A 268 -29.20 2.58 -20.21
C GLU A 268 -30.30 3.27 -21.03
N THR A 269 -30.20 4.58 -21.25
CA THR A 269 -31.15 5.32 -22.10
C THR A 269 -31.13 4.79 -23.54
N ARG A 270 -29.94 4.56 -24.12
CA ARG A 270 -29.81 3.96 -25.46
C ARG A 270 -30.39 2.55 -25.52
N ARG A 271 -30.20 1.75 -24.46
CA ARG A 271 -30.77 0.40 -24.36
C ARG A 271 -32.30 0.44 -24.32
N GLN A 272 -32.88 1.36 -23.56
CA GLN A 272 -34.33 1.55 -23.47
C GLN A 272 -34.92 2.04 -24.80
N GLN A 273 -34.24 2.98 -25.46
CA GLN A 273 -34.64 3.44 -26.81
C GLN A 273 -34.63 2.28 -27.81
N ALA A 274 -33.58 1.45 -27.82
CA ALA A 274 -33.51 0.29 -28.71
C ALA A 274 -34.61 -0.75 -28.43
N LEU A 275 -35.00 -0.95 -27.15
CA LEU A 275 -36.13 -1.82 -26.79
C LEU A 275 -37.47 -1.24 -27.24
N ALA A 276 -37.70 0.06 -27.04
CA ALA A 276 -38.92 0.73 -27.47
C ALA A 276 -39.06 0.72 -29.01
N GLU A 277 -37.97 0.97 -29.74
CA GLU A 277 -37.93 0.83 -31.20
C GLU A 277 -38.23 -0.60 -31.64
N LYS A 278 -37.68 -1.60 -30.94
CA LYS A 278 -37.97 -3.01 -31.22
C LYS A 278 -39.46 -3.33 -31.01
N GLU A 279 -40.05 -2.93 -29.89
CA GLU A 279 -41.49 -3.10 -29.63
C GLU A 279 -42.36 -2.40 -30.68
N GLU A 280 -41.98 -1.20 -31.11
CA GLU A 280 -42.66 -0.48 -32.18
C GLU A 280 -42.58 -1.23 -33.52
N THR A 281 -41.42 -1.79 -33.86
CA THR A 281 -41.26 -2.60 -35.08
C THR A 281 -42.03 -3.92 -35.03
N GLU A 282 -42.10 -4.58 -33.86
CA GLU A 282 -42.90 -5.79 -33.65
C GLU A 282 -44.39 -5.49 -33.76
N ALA A 283 -44.86 -4.37 -33.19
CA ALA A 283 -46.24 -3.93 -33.33
C ALA A 283 -46.62 -3.62 -34.80
N LYS A 284 -45.74 -2.93 -35.52
CA LYS A 284 -45.91 -2.63 -36.96
C LYS A 284 -45.92 -3.89 -37.83
N THR A 285 -45.12 -4.89 -37.51
CA THR A 285 -45.07 -6.16 -38.27
C THR A 285 -46.19 -7.12 -37.92
N ALA A 286 -46.71 -7.12 -36.69
CA ALA A 286 -47.84 -7.96 -36.28
C ALA A 286 -49.19 -7.48 -36.88
N ALA A 287 -49.40 -6.18 -37.03
CA ALA A 287 -50.65 -5.60 -37.53
C ALA A 287 -51.14 -6.14 -38.89
N PRO A 288 -50.30 -6.22 -39.96
CA PRO A 288 -50.75 -6.75 -41.24
C PRO A 288 -51.04 -8.27 -41.21
N HIS A 289 -50.38 -9.02 -40.33
CA HIS A 289 -50.63 -10.47 -40.20
C HIS A 289 -52.04 -10.74 -39.65
N PHE A 290 -52.49 -9.95 -38.67
CA PHE A 290 -53.86 -10.04 -38.14
C PHE A 290 -54.92 -9.69 -39.19
N LEU A 291 -54.72 -8.64 -39.98
CA LEU A 291 -55.65 -8.28 -41.06
C LEU A 291 -55.73 -9.37 -42.15
N ARG A 292 -54.61 -10.04 -42.45
CA ARG A 292 -54.57 -11.11 -43.45
C ARG A 292 -55.28 -12.38 -42.98
N CYS A 293 -55.09 -12.78 -41.72
CA CYS A 293 -55.85 -13.89 -41.12
C CYS A 293 -57.35 -13.57 -41.01
N PHE A 294 -57.72 -12.33 -40.66
CA PHE A 294 -59.12 -11.94 -40.52
C PHE A 294 -59.85 -11.96 -41.88
N ALA A 295 -59.19 -11.53 -42.96
CA ALA A 295 -59.76 -11.57 -44.30
C ALA A 295 -60.01 -13.00 -44.83
N GLN A 296 -59.23 -13.99 -44.38
CA GLN A 296 -59.40 -15.39 -44.81
C GLN A 296 -60.50 -16.15 -44.05
N CYS A 297 -60.89 -15.68 -42.87
CA CYS A 297 -61.93 -16.32 -42.04
C CYS A 297 -63.32 -15.70 -42.19
N LEU A 298 -63.51 -14.70 -43.06
CA LEU A 298 -64.84 -14.19 -43.37
C LEU A 298 -65.63 -15.29 -44.11
N PRO A 299 -66.74 -15.79 -43.54
CA PRO A 299 -67.54 -16.81 -44.20
C PRO A 299 -68.06 -16.23 -45.51
N THR A 300 -67.69 -16.86 -46.62
CA THR A 300 -68.30 -16.59 -47.91
C THR A 300 -69.78 -16.95 -47.78
N GLY A 301 -70.61 -15.95 -47.47
CA GLY A 301 -72.05 -16.10 -47.40
C GLY A 301 -72.55 -16.61 -48.75
N THR A 302 -72.88 -17.89 -48.80
CA THR A 302 -73.67 -18.48 -49.86
C THR A 302 -75.09 -17.92 -49.74
N ALA A 303 -75.46 -17.08 -50.71
CA ALA A 303 -76.83 -16.66 -50.95
C ALA A 303 -77.69 -17.83 -51.48
#